data_AF-A0A6G4UFC8-F1
#
_entry.id   AF-A0A6G4UFC8-F1
#
_cell.length_a   1.000
_cell.length_b   1.000
_cell.length_c   1.000
_cell.angle_alpha   90.00
_cell.angle_beta   90.00
_cell.angle_gamma   90.00
#
_symmetry.space_group_name_H-M   'P 1'
#
loop_
_entity.id
_entity.type
_entity.pdbx_description
1 polymer ?
#
loop_
_entity_poly.entity_id
_entity_poly.type
_entity_poly.pdbx_seq_one_letter_code
_entity_poly.pdbx_strand_id
1 'polypeptide(L)'
;MHEIVRLEGLARQVARTSGSVQSFLRNTAEAVYSAAQSGTAYACDATAPAGCPREPGSVEVRHAASQLMQRGSLAPVLVRHLLWAALATGLPVQLHGGDPADLDDFIERTDGLGTDLVLVPGPRGPQHVAAARRAAVHRHVYADAGPDPAVALRVAPAGKLLFSTGARALPELYVVAARGFAAALGRVAEE
;
A
#
# COMPACT_ATOMS: atom_id res chain seq x y z
N MET A 1 0.71 -11.00 -16.62
CA MET A 1 1.22 -10.76 -15.25
C MET A 1 1.50 -9.27 -15.16
N HIS A 2 0.97 -8.57 -14.17
CA HIS A 2 1.20 -7.13 -13.98
C HIS A 2 2.06 -6.92 -12.73
N GLU A 3 2.95 -5.93 -12.78
CA GLU A 3 3.87 -5.64 -11.69
C GLU A 3 3.28 -4.61 -10.71
N ILE A 4 3.40 -4.91 -9.41
CA ILE A 4 3.13 -3.98 -8.32
C ILE A 4 4.47 -3.64 -7.66
N VAL A 5 4.84 -2.36 -7.66
CA VAL A 5 6.18 -1.92 -7.26
C VAL A 5 6.21 -1.68 -5.75
N ARG A 6 7.05 -2.44 -5.04
CA ARG A 6 7.28 -2.28 -3.60
C ARG A 6 8.20 -1.09 -3.32
N LEU A 7 7.69 -0.05 -2.65
CA LEU A 7 8.46 1.16 -2.37
C LEU A 7 9.70 0.90 -1.50
N GLU A 8 9.64 -0.06 -0.57
CA GLU A 8 10.82 -0.44 0.22
C GLU A 8 11.89 -1.16 -0.61
N GLY A 9 11.45 -1.92 -1.62
CA GLY A 9 12.34 -2.55 -2.59
C GLY A 9 12.99 -1.51 -3.48
N LEU A 10 12.19 -0.59 -4.03
CA LEU A 10 12.63 0.50 -4.87
C LEU A 10 13.65 1.40 -4.16
N ALA A 11 13.36 1.83 -2.92
CA ALA A 11 14.28 2.63 -2.12
C ALA A 11 15.64 1.92 -1.91
N ARG A 12 15.63 0.62 -1.58
CA ARG A 12 16.87 -0.16 -1.43
C ARG A 12 17.62 -0.33 -2.74
N GLN A 13 16.92 -0.53 -3.85
CA GLN A 13 17.54 -0.64 -5.17
C GLN A 13 18.22 0.67 -5.55
N VAL A 14 17.52 1.80 -5.46
CA VAL A 14 18.07 3.13 -5.75
C VAL A 14 19.25 3.43 -4.84
N ALA A 15 19.18 3.06 -3.55
CA ALA A 15 20.29 3.20 -2.62
C ALA A 15 21.55 2.43 -3.06
N ARG A 16 21.41 1.18 -3.50
CA ARG A 16 22.55 0.36 -3.97
C ARG A 16 23.21 0.92 -5.23
N THR A 17 22.43 1.56 -6.11
CA THR A 17 22.94 2.14 -7.35
C THR A 17 23.36 3.60 -7.20
N SER A 18 23.10 4.21 -6.05
CA SER A 18 23.43 5.61 -5.77
C SER A 18 24.70 5.70 -4.94
N GLY A 19 25.76 6.27 -5.51
CA GLY A 19 27.05 6.43 -4.80
C GLY A 19 27.10 7.55 -3.76
N SER A 20 26.02 8.33 -3.60
CA SER A 20 25.95 9.44 -2.63
C SER A 20 24.51 9.77 -2.23
N VAL A 21 24.34 10.45 -1.10
CA VAL A 21 23.03 10.94 -0.63
C VAL A 21 22.36 11.84 -1.67
N GLN A 22 23.11 12.76 -2.28
CA GLN A 22 22.57 13.64 -3.32
C GLN A 22 22.10 12.86 -4.55
N SER A 23 22.88 11.86 -4.97
CA SER A 23 22.48 10.99 -6.10
C SER A 23 21.25 10.18 -5.75
N PHE A 24 21.17 9.64 -4.53
CA PHE A 24 20.00 8.91 -4.07
C PHE A 24 18.74 9.78 -4.13
N LEU A 25 18.77 11.01 -3.61
CA LEU A 25 17.62 11.90 -3.61
C LEU A 25 17.16 12.27 -5.01
N ARG A 26 18.10 12.57 -5.92
CA ARG A 26 17.78 12.84 -7.33
C ARG A 26 17.18 11.62 -8.02
N ASN A 27 17.84 10.47 -7.89
CA ASN A 27 17.47 9.25 -8.58
C ASN A 27 16.17 8.64 -8.05
N THR A 28 15.75 8.96 -6.81
CA THR A 28 14.52 8.42 -6.21
C THR A 28 13.27 8.89 -6.95
N ALA A 29 13.16 10.19 -7.25
CA ALA A 29 12.01 10.72 -7.98
C ALA A 29 11.91 10.14 -9.40
N GLU A 30 13.05 10.06 -10.09
CA GLU A 30 13.15 9.44 -11.42
C GLU A 30 12.77 7.96 -11.38
N ALA A 31 13.21 7.22 -10.35
CA ALA A 31 12.90 5.81 -10.19
C ALA A 31 11.41 5.56 -9.95
N VAL A 32 10.74 6.41 -9.15
CA VAL A 32 9.28 6.33 -8.98
C VAL A 32 8.60 6.61 -10.31
N TYR A 33 8.93 7.70 -11.00
CA TYR A 33 8.28 8.01 -12.28
C TYR A 33 8.50 6.93 -13.34
N SER A 34 9.71 6.37 -13.43
CA SER A 34 10.05 5.28 -14.35
C SER A 34 9.26 4.01 -14.01
N ALA A 35 9.13 3.68 -12.72
CA ALA A 35 8.33 2.55 -12.26
C ALA A 35 6.84 2.69 -12.62
N ALA A 36 6.32 3.92 -12.71
CA ALA A 36 4.94 4.17 -13.14
C ALA A 36 4.69 3.83 -14.63
N GLN A 37 5.75 3.77 -15.46
CA GLN A 37 5.61 3.49 -16.89
C GLN A 37 5.41 1.99 -17.19
N SER A 38 5.85 1.12 -16.28
CA SER A 38 5.77 -0.34 -16.43
C SER A 38 4.90 -1.03 -15.37
N GLY A 39 4.80 -0.43 -14.18
CA GLY A 39 3.98 -0.94 -13.08
C GLY A 39 2.53 -0.49 -13.19
N THR A 40 1.61 -1.28 -12.61
CA THR A 40 0.18 -0.92 -12.57
C THR A 40 -0.25 -0.31 -11.23
N ALA A 41 0.57 -0.45 -10.20
CA ALA A 41 0.31 0.06 -8.86
C ALA A 41 1.61 0.08 -8.02
N TYR A 42 1.57 0.80 -6.90
CA TYR A 42 2.59 0.73 -5.86
C TYR A 42 2.09 -0.05 -4.65
N ALA A 43 3.02 -0.54 -3.83
CA ALA A 43 2.70 -0.98 -2.48
C ALA A 43 3.77 -0.60 -1.46
N CYS A 44 3.34 -0.34 -0.24
CA CYS A 44 4.22 -0.22 0.92
C CYS A 44 3.54 -0.73 2.18
N ASP A 45 4.31 -0.87 3.24
CA ASP A 45 3.82 -1.11 4.59
C ASP A 45 3.04 0.11 5.10
N ALA A 46 1.87 -0.14 5.69
CA ALA A 46 0.99 0.88 6.25
C ALA A 46 1.62 1.63 7.44
N THR A 47 2.65 1.07 8.07
CA THR A 47 3.40 1.74 9.14
C THR A 47 4.20 2.95 8.66
N ALA A 48 4.44 3.10 7.35
CA ALA A 48 5.18 4.25 6.82
C ALA A 48 4.42 5.60 6.96
N PRO A 49 3.12 5.68 6.61
CA PRO A 49 2.29 6.85 6.92
C PRO A 49 1.72 6.86 8.34
N ALA A 50 1.62 5.70 9.02
CA ALA A 50 1.06 5.62 10.37
C ALA A 50 1.79 6.54 11.37
N GLY A 51 1.04 7.35 12.12
CA GLY A 51 1.57 8.26 13.15
C GLY A 51 2.26 9.53 12.64
N CYS A 52 2.51 9.66 11.33
CA CYS A 52 3.00 10.92 10.73
C CYS A 52 2.54 10.98 9.28
N PRO A 53 1.29 11.42 9.03
CA PRO A 53 0.66 11.32 7.72
C PRO A 53 1.20 12.34 6.71
N ARG A 54 1.85 13.42 7.19
CA ARG A 54 2.35 14.51 6.35
C ARG A 54 3.52 14.09 5.46
N GLU A 55 3.66 14.80 4.35
CA GLU A 55 4.86 14.70 3.52
C GLU A 55 6.11 15.03 4.36
N PRO A 56 7.16 14.20 4.31
CA PRO A 56 8.43 14.47 4.98
C PRO A 56 9.09 15.75 4.47
N GLY A 57 9.67 16.54 5.39
CA GLY A 57 10.45 17.72 5.03
C GLY A 57 11.83 17.35 4.47
N SER A 58 12.40 18.20 3.62
CA SER A 58 13.68 17.91 2.94
C SER A 58 14.86 17.62 3.89
N VAL A 59 14.86 18.22 5.08
CA VAL A 59 15.88 17.97 6.12
C VAL A 59 15.74 16.55 6.69
N GLU A 60 14.52 16.12 6.99
CA GLU A 60 14.23 14.78 7.52
C GLU A 60 14.64 13.71 6.51
N VAL A 61 14.31 13.93 5.23
CA VAL A 61 14.65 13.03 4.13
C VAL A 61 16.17 12.94 3.93
N ARG A 62 16.88 14.08 3.91
CA ARG A 62 18.36 14.09 3.80
C ARG A 62 19.02 13.33 4.95
N HIS A 63 18.56 13.54 6.17
CA HIS A 63 19.10 12.85 7.34
C HIS A 63 18.88 11.34 7.27
N ALA A 64 17.67 10.90 6.91
CA ALA A 64 17.35 9.49 6.77
C ALA A 64 18.10 8.84 5.60
N ALA A 65 18.24 9.55 4.48
CA ALA A 65 19.04 9.08 3.34
C ALA A 65 20.51 8.91 3.73
N SER A 66 21.08 9.83 4.52
CA SER A 66 22.43 9.68 5.07
C SER A 66 22.57 8.42 5.92
N GLN A 67 21.59 8.14 6.79
CA GLN A 67 21.59 6.91 7.59
C GLN A 67 21.46 5.65 6.74
N LEU A 68 20.62 5.67 5.71
CA LEU A 68 20.49 4.56 4.77
C LEU A 68 21.81 4.29 4.05
N MET A 69 22.51 5.33 3.57
CA MET A 69 23.80 5.16 2.89
C MET A 69 24.89 4.65 3.83
N GLN A 70 24.92 5.12 5.08
CA GLN A 70 25.97 4.77 6.04
C GLN A 70 25.75 3.40 6.71
N ARG A 71 24.48 3.06 6.99
CA ARG A 71 24.12 1.92 7.85
C ARG A 71 23.24 0.89 7.14
N GLY A 72 22.81 1.14 5.92
CA GLY A 72 21.89 0.26 5.18
C GLY A 72 20.46 0.20 5.76
N SER A 73 20.16 1.03 6.76
CA SER A 73 18.87 1.02 7.45
C SER A 73 17.85 1.93 6.74
N LEU A 74 16.77 1.32 6.24
CA LEU A 74 15.68 2.04 5.59
C LEU A 74 14.68 2.54 6.64
N ALA A 75 14.74 3.83 6.94
CA ALA A 75 13.80 4.45 7.88
C ALA A 75 12.40 4.65 7.25
N PRO A 76 11.31 4.56 8.03
CA PRO A 76 9.93 4.76 7.55
C PRO A 76 9.72 6.10 6.84
N VAL A 77 10.44 7.16 7.25
CA VAL A 77 10.37 8.49 6.62
C VAL A 77 10.78 8.47 5.14
N LEU A 78 11.70 7.60 4.73
CA LEU A 78 12.06 7.45 3.32
C LEU A 78 10.96 6.75 2.54
N VAL A 79 10.37 5.69 3.11
CA VAL A 79 9.23 5.01 2.49
C VAL A 79 8.06 5.97 2.34
N ARG A 80 7.78 6.80 3.36
CA ARG A 80 6.76 7.84 3.30
C ARG A 80 7.08 8.90 2.25
N HIS A 81 8.34 9.30 2.08
CA HIS A 81 8.74 10.22 1.02
C HIS A 81 8.46 9.63 -0.38
N LEU A 82 8.82 8.36 -0.61
CA LEU A 82 8.50 7.66 -1.86
C LEU A 82 6.99 7.48 -2.03
N LEU A 83 6.24 7.28 -0.95
CA LEU A 83 4.78 7.16 -0.98
C LEU A 83 4.14 8.45 -1.51
N TRP A 84 4.54 9.61 -1.00
CA TRP A 84 4.05 10.90 -1.51
C TRP A 84 4.43 11.13 -2.98
N ALA A 85 5.65 10.74 -3.39
CA ALA A 85 6.02 10.77 -4.80
C ALA A 85 5.18 9.81 -5.67
N ALA A 86 4.87 8.61 -5.16
CA ALA A 86 4.04 7.63 -5.84
C ALA A 86 2.59 8.11 -5.99
N LEU A 87 2.02 8.75 -4.97
CA LEU A 87 0.69 9.34 -5.04
C LEU A 87 0.57 10.39 -6.15
N ALA A 88 1.63 11.16 -6.41
CA ALA A 88 1.65 12.14 -7.48
C ALA A 88 1.63 11.53 -8.90
N THR A 89 1.85 10.21 -9.04
CA THR A 89 1.79 9.53 -10.34
C THR A 89 0.38 9.19 -10.80
N GLY A 90 -0.62 9.25 -9.92
CA GLY A 90 -2.00 8.84 -10.22
C GLY A 90 -2.24 7.33 -10.19
N LEU A 91 -1.21 6.50 -10.03
CA LEU A 91 -1.37 5.05 -9.94
C LEU A 91 -1.87 4.62 -8.56
N PRO A 92 -2.74 3.59 -8.47
CA PRO A 92 -3.20 3.07 -7.20
C PRO A 92 -2.06 2.66 -6.25
N VAL A 93 -2.25 2.90 -4.96
CA VAL A 93 -1.28 2.54 -3.92
C VAL A 93 -1.87 1.59 -2.89
N GLN A 94 -1.24 0.44 -2.71
CA GLN A 94 -1.61 -0.55 -1.72
C GLN A 94 -0.87 -0.33 -0.40
N LEU A 95 -1.61 -0.17 0.70
CA LEU A 95 -1.08 -0.07 2.05
C LEU A 95 -1.27 -1.42 2.75
N HIS A 96 -0.15 -2.10 3.02
CA HIS A 96 -0.12 -3.46 3.54
C HIS A 96 0.09 -3.48 5.05
N GLY A 97 -0.71 -4.27 5.77
CA GLY A 97 -0.59 -4.43 7.22
C GLY A 97 -1.05 -3.20 8.00
N GLY A 98 -0.54 -3.07 9.23
CA GLY A 98 -0.93 -2.01 10.17
C GLY A 98 -2.37 -2.11 10.67
N ASP A 99 -2.74 -1.24 11.61
CA ASP A 99 -4.14 -1.00 11.92
C ASP A 99 -4.68 0.05 10.92
N PRO A 100 -5.75 -0.25 10.17
CA PRO A 100 -6.39 0.73 9.30
C PRO A 100 -6.75 2.04 10.02
N ALA A 101 -6.98 2.02 11.33
CA ALA A 101 -7.26 3.23 12.12
C ALA A 101 -6.11 4.21 12.21
N ASP A 102 -4.87 3.74 12.16
CA ASP A 102 -3.70 4.62 12.16
C ASP A 102 -3.53 5.39 10.83
N LEU A 103 -4.37 5.10 9.84
CA LEU A 103 -4.34 5.70 8.51
C LEU A 103 -5.39 6.79 8.30
N ASP A 104 -6.27 7.07 9.26
CA ASP A 104 -7.40 8.00 9.07
C ASP A 104 -6.92 9.39 8.62
N ASP A 105 -5.97 10.00 9.34
CA ASP A 105 -5.38 11.29 8.96
C ASP A 105 -4.69 11.26 7.58
N PHE A 106 -4.12 10.12 7.19
CA PHE A 106 -3.45 9.96 5.90
C PHE A 106 -4.46 9.85 4.76
N ILE A 107 -5.54 9.10 4.98
CA ILE A 107 -6.66 8.97 4.04
C ILE A 107 -7.29 10.34 3.78
N GLU A 108 -7.55 11.12 4.84
CA GLU A 108 -8.10 12.47 4.72
C GLU A 108 -7.18 13.40 3.91
N ARG A 109 -5.87 13.36 4.16
CA ARG A 109 -4.89 14.22 3.47
C ARG A 109 -4.66 13.86 2.01
N THR A 110 -4.99 12.64 1.62
CA THR A 110 -4.83 12.16 0.25
C THR A 110 -6.10 12.26 -0.57
N ASP A 111 -7.22 12.65 0.06
CA ASP A 111 -8.46 12.94 -0.64
C ASP A 111 -8.25 14.08 -1.66
N GLY A 112 -8.80 13.90 -2.85
CA GLY A 112 -8.63 14.84 -3.97
C GLY A 112 -7.31 14.79 -4.72
N LEU A 113 -6.32 13.95 -4.34
CA LEU A 113 -5.07 13.81 -5.09
C LEU A 113 -5.21 13.02 -6.40
N GLY A 114 -6.37 12.39 -6.63
CA GLY A 114 -6.64 11.62 -7.86
C GLY A 114 -6.02 10.22 -7.88
N THR A 115 -5.55 9.73 -6.74
CA THR A 115 -4.97 8.38 -6.59
C THR A 115 -5.83 7.54 -5.65
N ASP A 116 -6.12 6.31 -6.06
CA ASP A 116 -6.84 5.34 -5.24
C ASP A 116 -5.91 4.66 -4.23
N LEU A 117 -6.37 4.60 -2.98
CA LEU A 117 -5.72 3.83 -1.91
C LEU A 117 -6.41 2.47 -1.78
N VAL A 118 -5.62 1.40 -1.70
CA VAL A 118 -6.11 0.05 -1.42
C VAL A 118 -5.56 -0.41 -0.07
N LEU A 119 -6.45 -0.55 0.91
CA LEU A 119 -6.10 -1.06 2.23
C LEU A 119 -6.03 -2.58 2.16
N VAL A 120 -4.86 -3.16 2.45
CA VAL A 120 -4.62 -4.61 2.47
C VAL A 120 -4.17 -5.01 3.88
N PRO A 121 -5.10 -5.26 4.81
CA PRO A 121 -4.77 -5.65 6.17
C PRO A 121 -4.02 -6.98 6.23
N GLY A 122 -3.42 -7.26 7.39
CA GLY A 122 -2.78 -8.54 7.64
C GLY A 122 -3.78 -9.71 7.60
N PRO A 123 -3.32 -10.95 7.40
CA PRO A 123 -4.18 -12.12 7.17
C PRO A 123 -5.03 -12.55 8.38
N ARG A 124 -4.95 -11.85 9.51
CA ARG A 124 -5.58 -12.24 10.78
C ARG A 124 -6.18 -11.03 11.48
N GLY A 125 -7.45 -11.13 11.85
CA GLY A 125 -8.11 -10.21 12.78
C GLY A 125 -9.24 -9.38 12.16
N PRO A 126 -9.88 -8.51 12.98
CA PRO A 126 -11.02 -7.68 12.57
C PRO A 126 -10.63 -6.53 11.62
N GLN A 127 -9.38 -6.48 11.19
CA GLN A 127 -8.80 -5.37 10.44
C GLN A 127 -9.41 -5.24 9.03
N HIS A 128 -9.85 -6.33 8.40
CA HIS A 128 -10.58 -6.27 7.13
C HIS A 128 -11.90 -5.51 7.24
N VAL A 129 -12.62 -5.68 8.36
CA VAL A 129 -13.86 -4.93 8.63
C VAL A 129 -13.55 -3.46 8.87
N ALA A 130 -12.47 -3.17 9.62
CA ALA A 130 -12.01 -1.82 9.85
C ALA A 130 -11.59 -1.10 8.55
N ALA A 131 -10.92 -1.80 7.63
CA ALA A 131 -10.58 -1.29 6.31
C ALA A 131 -11.83 -1.07 5.44
N ALA A 132 -12.76 -2.02 5.43
CA ALA A 132 -14.01 -1.92 4.69
C ALA A 132 -14.85 -0.69 5.14
N ARG A 133 -14.95 -0.42 6.44
CA ARG A 133 -15.63 0.79 6.95
C ARG A 133 -15.04 2.09 6.40
N ARG A 134 -13.71 2.17 6.25
CA ARG A 134 -13.04 3.34 5.66
C ARG A 134 -13.31 3.44 4.17
N ALA A 135 -13.26 2.32 3.46
CA ALA A 135 -13.63 2.26 2.05
C ALA A 135 -15.09 2.71 1.81
N ALA A 136 -16.00 2.42 2.74
CA ALA A 136 -17.39 2.86 2.64
C ALA A 136 -17.57 4.39 2.73
N VAL A 137 -16.68 5.08 3.44
CA VAL A 137 -16.77 6.52 3.72
C VAL A 137 -15.97 7.36 2.71
N HIS A 138 -14.79 6.87 2.28
CA HIS A 138 -13.88 7.64 1.43
C HIS A 138 -13.92 7.17 -0.03
N ARG A 139 -14.15 8.11 -0.96
CA ARG A 139 -14.35 7.81 -2.39
C ARG A 139 -13.15 7.16 -3.05
N HIS A 140 -11.93 7.55 -2.69
CA HIS A 140 -10.67 7.03 -3.24
C HIS A 140 -10.13 5.81 -2.49
N VAL A 141 -10.83 5.30 -1.48
CA VAL A 141 -10.35 4.15 -0.67
C VAL A 141 -11.07 2.86 -1.04
N TYR A 142 -10.32 1.80 -1.29
CA TYR A 142 -10.78 0.43 -1.48
C TYR A 142 -10.18 -0.45 -0.39
N ALA A 143 -10.80 -1.59 -0.12
CA ALA A 143 -10.32 -2.51 0.90
C ALA A 143 -10.28 -3.96 0.39
N ASP A 144 -9.29 -4.70 0.82
CA ASP A 144 -9.29 -6.15 0.70
C ASP A 144 -10.36 -6.75 1.60
N ALA A 145 -11.28 -7.53 1.00
CA ALA A 145 -12.41 -8.14 1.67
C ALA A 145 -12.00 -9.22 2.70
N GLY A 146 -10.77 -9.71 2.62
CA GLY A 146 -10.26 -10.79 3.45
C GLY A 146 -10.85 -12.15 3.10
N PRO A 147 -10.60 -13.16 3.94
CA PRO A 147 -11.04 -14.54 3.69
C PRO A 147 -12.57 -14.72 3.84
N ASP A 148 -13.26 -13.80 4.51
CA ASP A 148 -14.71 -13.83 4.71
C ASP A 148 -15.37 -12.53 4.18
N PRO A 149 -15.75 -12.50 2.89
CA PRO A 149 -16.35 -11.32 2.28
C PRO A 149 -17.70 -10.94 2.89
N ALA A 150 -18.43 -11.87 3.53
CA ALA A 150 -19.75 -11.60 4.10
C ALA A 150 -19.71 -10.47 5.13
N VAL A 151 -18.68 -10.47 5.98
CA VAL A 151 -18.54 -9.48 7.04
C VAL A 151 -18.18 -8.10 6.46
N ALA A 152 -17.32 -8.06 5.45
CA ALA A 152 -16.94 -6.82 4.78
C ALA A 152 -18.10 -6.23 3.98
N LEU A 153 -18.88 -7.06 3.29
CA LEU A 153 -20.04 -6.64 2.50
C LEU A 153 -21.19 -6.03 3.34
N ARG A 154 -21.28 -6.38 4.63
CA ARG A 154 -22.23 -5.74 5.56
C ARG A 154 -21.88 -4.29 5.88
N VAL A 155 -20.62 -3.88 5.70
CA VAL A 155 -20.14 -2.55 6.11
C VAL A 155 -19.71 -1.66 4.95
N ALA A 156 -19.47 -2.23 3.77
CA ALA A 156 -19.03 -1.50 2.60
C ALA A 156 -19.71 -2.00 1.31
N PRO A 157 -19.98 -1.10 0.35
CA PRO A 157 -20.51 -1.50 -0.96
C PRO A 157 -19.58 -2.49 -1.67
N ALA A 158 -20.14 -3.46 -2.39
CA ALA A 158 -19.37 -4.47 -3.12
C ALA A 158 -18.34 -3.86 -4.09
N GLY A 159 -18.67 -2.74 -4.74
CA GLY A 159 -17.75 -2.03 -5.65
C GLY A 159 -16.51 -1.41 -4.98
N LYS A 160 -16.42 -1.43 -3.64
CA LYS A 160 -15.30 -0.90 -2.86
C LYS A 160 -14.43 -2.01 -2.26
N LEU A 161 -14.84 -3.26 -2.43
CA LEU A 161 -14.19 -4.43 -1.88
C LEU A 161 -13.47 -5.21 -2.98
N LEU A 162 -12.22 -5.55 -2.72
CA LEU A 162 -11.35 -6.29 -3.63
C LEU A 162 -10.97 -7.64 -3.02
N PHE A 163 -10.62 -8.59 -3.88
CA PHE A 163 -10.09 -9.88 -3.47
C PHE A 163 -8.59 -9.95 -3.76
N SER A 164 -7.80 -10.33 -2.75
CA SER A 164 -6.45 -10.80 -2.94
C SER A 164 -6.24 -12.14 -2.22
N THR A 165 -5.38 -12.98 -2.78
CA THR A 165 -5.09 -14.30 -2.19
C THR A 165 -4.13 -14.21 -1.00
N GLY A 166 -3.32 -13.14 -0.92
CA GLY A 166 -2.18 -13.04 -0.02
C GLY A 166 -1.11 -14.14 -0.21
N ALA A 167 -1.28 -15.03 -1.19
CA ALA A 167 -0.49 -16.22 -1.37
C ALA A 167 0.94 -15.89 -1.83
N ARG A 168 1.90 -16.70 -1.38
CA ARG A 168 3.32 -16.61 -1.76
C ARG A 168 3.89 -18.00 -1.94
N ALA A 169 4.90 -18.12 -2.78
CA ALA A 169 5.69 -19.32 -3.08
C ALA A 169 4.92 -20.46 -3.77
N LEU A 170 3.89 -21.02 -3.15
CA LEU A 170 3.20 -22.22 -3.63
C LEU A 170 1.96 -21.87 -4.48
N PRO A 171 1.85 -22.39 -5.73
CA PRO A 171 0.70 -22.11 -6.60
C PRO A 171 -0.63 -22.62 -6.01
N GLU A 172 -0.61 -23.69 -5.23
CA GLU A 172 -1.81 -24.28 -4.60
C GLU A 172 -2.49 -23.28 -3.64
N LEU A 173 -1.71 -22.44 -2.97
CA LEU A 173 -2.25 -21.43 -2.05
C LEU A 173 -3.12 -20.40 -2.79
N TYR A 174 -2.80 -20.07 -4.04
CA TYR A 174 -3.62 -19.17 -4.85
C TYR A 174 -4.97 -19.79 -5.17
N VAL A 175 -4.97 -21.07 -5.57
CA VAL A 175 -6.20 -21.80 -5.93
C VAL A 175 -7.08 -22.00 -4.70
N VAL A 176 -6.49 -22.40 -3.56
CA VAL A 176 -7.22 -22.61 -2.31
C VAL A 176 -7.86 -21.31 -1.83
N ALA A 177 -7.11 -20.20 -1.81
CA ALA A 177 -7.64 -18.90 -1.41
C ALA A 177 -8.77 -18.44 -2.34
N ALA A 178 -8.59 -18.54 -3.66
CA ALA A 178 -9.59 -18.15 -4.64
C ALA A 178 -10.88 -18.98 -4.54
N ARG A 179 -10.77 -20.31 -4.39
CA ARG A 179 -11.94 -21.17 -4.22
C ARG A 179 -12.64 -20.94 -2.90
N GLY A 180 -11.88 -20.73 -1.82
CA GLY A 180 -12.43 -20.39 -0.50
C GLY A 180 -13.26 -19.10 -0.56
N PHE A 181 -12.70 -18.06 -1.17
CA PHE A 181 -13.40 -16.78 -1.36
C PHE A 181 -14.65 -16.91 -2.23
N ALA A 182 -14.56 -17.60 -3.38
CA ALA A 182 -15.70 -17.81 -4.26
C ALA A 182 -16.84 -18.57 -3.58
N ALA A 183 -16.52 -19.61 -2.81
CA ALA A 183 -17.51 -20.36 -2.04
C ALA A 183 -18.15 -19.51 -0.94
N ALA A 184 -17.40 -18.62 -0.29
CA ALA A 184 -17.93 -17.69 0.70
C ALA A 184 -18.84 -16.64 0.07
N LEU A 185 -18.45 -16.07 -1.07
CA LEU A 185 -19.27 -15.11 -1.81
C LEU A 185 -20.58 -15.74 -2.33
N GLY A 186 -20.53 -17.00 -2.80
CA GLY A 186 -21.72 -17.73 -3.25
C GLY A 186 -22.78 -17.84 -2.15
N ARG A 187 -22.37 -18.14 -0.91
CA ARG A 187 -23.29 -18.18 0.24
C ARG A 187 -23.96 -16.84 0.51
N VAL A 188 -23.23 -15.73 0.36
CA VAL A 188 -23.78 -14.38 0.56
C VAL A 188 -24.76 -13.98 -0.54
N ALA A 189 -24.56 -14.45 -1.77
CA ALA A 189 -25.44 -14.14 -2.89
C ALA A 189 -26.77 -14.93 -2.88
N GLU A 190 -26.82 -16.03 -2.13
CA GLU A 190 -28.02 -16.87 -1.95
C GLU A 190 -28.91 -16.38 -0.78
N GLU A 191 -28.42 -15.48 0.07
CA GLU A 191 -29.15 -14.82 1.18
C GLU A 191 -29.95 -13.60 0.70
#